data_AF-A0A9P5EIY1-F1
#
_entry.id   AF-A0A9P5EIY1-F1
#
_cell.length_a   1.000
_cell.length_b   1.000
_cell.length_c   1.000
_cell.angle_alpha   90.00
_cell.angle_beta   90.00
_cell.angle_gamma   90.00
#
_symmetry.space_group_name_H-M   'P 1'
#
loop_
_entity.id
_entity.type
_entity.pdbx_description
1 polymer ?
#
loop_
_entity_poly.entity_id
_entity_poly.type
_entity_poly.pdbx_seq_one_letter_code
_entity_poly.pdbx_strand_id
1 'polypeptide(L)'
;MTSQDKILITAGPYQFLAAFESAAPKTAAVFRNLLPYRQQLIHVRWSGEAVWVPLGEQDFGLGFENHTSHPGAGQILFYPGGYSETGLLFCYGGVSFASKMGSLSANHFLTIIEGAENLRALGELVLWKGAQDILFELADDERISAFRRNSQTIQKASKL
;
A
#
# COMPACT_ATOMS: atom_id res chain seq x y z
N MET A 1 -12.36 -16.33 -9.74
CA MET A 1 -11.45 -15.49 -8.95
C MET A 1 -11.82 -15.69 -7.49
N THR A 2 -11.04 -16.51 -6.78
CA THR A 2 -11.21 -16.78 -5.35
C THR A 2 -10.82 -15.52 -4.55
N SER A 3 -11.47 -15.26 -3.41
CA SER A 3 -11.12 -14.10 -2.56
C SER A 3 -9.71 -14.15 -1.98
N GLN A 4 -9.03 -15.30 -2.08
CA GLN A 4 -7.64 -15.53 -1.67
C GLN A 4 -6.58 -14.64 -2.38
N ASP A 5 -6.94 -13.90 -3.42
CA ASP A 5 -6.04 -12.97 -4.13
C ASP A 5 -6.20 -11.49 -3.74
N LYS A 6 -7.02 -11.21 -2.71
CA LYS A 6 -7.25 -9.84 -2.24
C LYS A 6 -6.65 -9.60 -0.87
N ILE A 7 -6.29 -8.35 -0.63
CA ILE A 7 -5.70 -7.87 0.62
C ILE A 7 -6.59 -6.80 1.22
N LEU A 8 -6.96 -6.98 2.49
CA LEU A 8 -7.57 -5.92 3.29
C LEU A 8 -6.44 -5.14 3.94
N ILE A 9 -6.41 -3.84 3.70
CA ILE A 9 -5.42 -2.93 4.26
C ILE A 9 -6.14 -2.03 5.24
N THR A 10 -5.74 -2.05 6.51
CA THR A 10 -6.18 -1.08 7.52
C THR A 10 -5.01 -0.13 7.77
N ALA A 11 -5.19 1.16 7.51
CA ALA A 11 -4.16 2.19 7.68
C ALA A 11 -4.73 3.38 8.46
N GLY A 12 -4.29 3.56 9.70
CA GLY A 12 -4.94 4.47 10.64
C GLY A 12 -6.45 4.19 10.74
N PRO A 13 -7.32 5.19 10.58
CA PRO A 13 -8.77 5.01 10.65
C PRO A 13 -9.39 4.52 9.33
N TYR A 14 -8.59 4.30 8.28
CA TYR A 14 -9.08 3.98 6.94
C TYR A 14 -8.88 2.51 6.59
N GLN A 15 -9.76 1.99 5.73
CA GLN A 15 -9.64 0.65 5.18
C GLN A 15 -9.72 0.68 3.66
N PHE A 16 -8.96 -0.21 3.03
CA PHE A 16 -8.87 -0.37 1.59
C PHE A 16 -8.90 -1.84 1.23
N LEU A 17 -9.52 -2.16 0.10
CA LEU A 17 -9.39 -3.49 -0.51
C LEU A 17 -8.45 -3.38 -1.70
N ALA A 18 -7.44 -4.24 -1.75
CA ALA A 18 -6.46 -4.29 -2.83
C ALA A 18 -6.42 -5.67 -3.48
N ALA A 19 -5.97 -5.72 -4.73
CA ALA A 19 -5.73 -6.94 -5.48
C ALA A 19 -4.28 -7.03 -5.92
N PHE A 20 -3.73 -8.24 -5.99
CA PHE A 20 -2.39 -8.47 -6.51
C PHE A 20 -2.31 -8.24 -8.02
N GLU A 21 -1.18 -7.69 -8.46
CA GLU A 21 -0.87 -7.53 -9.88
C GLU A 21 -0.34 -8.83 -10.49
N SER A 22 -0.99 -9.30 -11.55
CA SER A 22 -0.58 -10.52 -12.26
C SER A 22 0.80 -10.40 -12.92
N ALA A 23 1.26 -9.16 -13.18
CA ALA A 23 2.58 -8.87 -13.74
C ALA A 23 3.72 -8.92 -12.71
N ALA A 24 3.42 -9.05 -11.40
CA ALA A 24 4.41 -9.13 -10.33
C ALA A 24 4.28 -10.41 -9.46
N PRO A 25 4.27 -11.62 -10.07
CA PRO A 25 3.97 -12.85 -9.34
C PRO A 25 5.00 -13.20 -8.26
N LYS A 26 6.29 -12.91 -8.45
CA LYS A 26 7.33 -13.21 -7.45
C LYS A 26 7.23 -12.27 -6.26
N THR A 27 7.04 -10.97 -6.53
CA THR A 27 6.83 -9.96 -5.50
C THR A 27 5.57 -10.26 -4.69
N ALA A 28 4.49 -10.64 -5.36
CA ALA A 28 3.24 -11.04 -4.71
C ALA A 28 3.39 -12.31 -3.86
N ALA A 29 4.17 -13.30 -4.31
CA ALA A 29 4.44 -14.52 -3.54
C ALA A 29 5.25 -14.23 -2.27
N VAL A 30 6.30 -13.40 -2.37
CA VAL A 30 7.08 -12.95 -1.21
C VAL A 30 6.20 -12.21 -0.22
N PHE A 31 5.39 -11.26 -0.70
CA PHE A 31 4.51 -10.49 0.18
C PHE A 31 3.46 -11.34 0.89
N ARG A 32 2.89 -12.36 0.21
CA ARG A 32 1.95 -13.30 0.85
C ARG A 32 2.55 -14.01 2.06
N ASN A 33 3.85 -14.34 2.03
CA ASN A 33 4.54 -14.98 3.16
C ASN A 33 4.76 -14.04 4.36
N LEU A 34 4.56 -12.74 4.18
CA LEU A 34 4.63 -11.75 5.27
C LEU A 34 3.29 -11.55 5.97
N LEU A 35 2.20 -12.08 5.42
CA LEU A 35 0.87 -11.84 5.95
C LEU A 35 0.57 -12.72 7.19
N PRO A 36 -0.13 -12.18 8.20
CA PRO A 36 -0.54 -10.78 8.33
C PRO A 36 0.66 -9.87 8.66
N TYR A 37 0.79 -8.75 7.95
CA TYR A 37 1.91 -7.83 8.13
C TYR A 37 1.47 -6.57 8.88
N ARG A 38 2.15 -6.25 9.99
CA ARG A 38 1.87 -5.08 10.85
C ARG A 38 3.10 -4.20 10.95
N GLN A 39 2.93 -2.89 10.74
CA GLN A 39 4.03 -1.92 10.87
C GLN A 39 3.47 -0.49 11.05
N GLN A 40 4.35 0.51 11.02
CA GLN A 40 4.02 1.92 10.87
C GLN A 40 4.09 2.38 9.41
N LEU A 41 3.20 3.29 9.05
CA LEU A 41 3.13 4.01 7.78
C LEU A 41 3.55 5.47 8.01
N ILE A 42 4.60 5.92 7.33
CA ILE A 42 5.17 7.27 7.47
C ILE A 42 5.15 8.02 6.15
N HIS A 43 5.20 9.36 6.17
CA HIS A 43 5.20 10.12 4.94
C HIS A 43 6.58 10.09 4.25
N VAL A 44 6.60 9.95 2.93
CA VAL A 44 7.85 10.03 2.17
C VAL A 44 8.41 11.45 2.17
N ARG A 45 9.73 11.57 2.04
CA ARG A 45 10.41 12.88 1.98
C ARG A 45 10.64 13.38 0.55
N TRP A 46 10.80 12.48 -0.42
CA TRP A 46 11.28 12.83 -1.76
C TRP A 46 10.25 12.61 -2.87
N SER A 47 9.24 11.77 -2.64
CA SER A 47 8.46 11.17 -3.75
C SER A 47 7.08 11.77 -4.00
N GLY A 48 6.75 12.90 -3.38
CA GLY A 48 5.45 13.55 -3.54
C GLY A 48 4.35 12.87 -2.73
N GLU A 49 3.22 12.56 -3.36
CA GLU A 49 1.98 12.12 -2.70
C GLU A 49 1.98 10.60 -2.43
N ALA A 50 2.93 10.16 -1.58
CA ALA A 50 3.04 8.79 -1.11
C ALA A 50 3.39 8.70 0.38
N VAL A 51 3.05 7.55 0.96
CA VAL A 51 3.43 7.14 2.30
C VAL A 51 4.17 5.80 2.20
N TRP A 52 5.00 5.47 3.19
CA TRP A 52 5.98 4.40 3.13
C TRP A 52 5.95 3.55 4.40
N VAL A 53 6.02 2.23 4.23
CA VAL A 53 6.26 1.25 5.28
C VAL A 53 7.72 0.77 5.25
N PRO A 54 8.56 1.12 6.24
CA PRO A 54 9.95 0.65 6.31
C PRO A 54 10.00 -0.86 6.57
N LEU A 55 10.85 -1.55 5.80
CA LEU A 55 11.16 -2.98 5.97
C LEU A 55 12.62 -3.19 6.43
N GLY A 56 13.36 -2.13 6.74
CA GLY A 56 14.76 -2.21 7.12
C GLY A 56 15.68 -2.57 5.97
N GLU A 57 16.80 -3.19 6.31
CA GLU A 57 17.84 -3.64 5.38
C GLU A 57 17.63 -5.11 4.94
N GLN A 58 16.42 -5.65 5.15
CA GLN A 58 16.14 -7.03 4.80
C GLN A 58 16.16 -7.21 3.27
N ASP A 59 16.98 -8.17 2.81
CA ASP A 59 16.96 -8.66 1.44
C ASP A 59 15.91 -9.77 1.30
N PHE A 60 14.93 -9.54 0.45
CA PHE A 60 13.86 -10.50 0.15
C PHE A 60 14.15 -11.34 -1.10
N GLY A 61 15.35 -11.23 -1.68
CA GLY A 61 15.73 -11.91 -2.91
C GLY A 61 14.94 -11.44 -4.13
N LEU A 62 14.42 -10.22 -4.10
CA LEU A 62 13.60 -9.64 -5.17
C LEU A 62 14.45 -8.77 -6.08
N GLY A 63 14.42 -9.07 -7.39
CA GLY A 63 14.83 -8.13 -8.42
C GLY A 63 13.67 -7.24 -8.90
N PHE A 64 13.90 -6.42 -9.91
CA PHE A 64 12.83 -5.63 -10.50
C PHE A 64 11.83 -6.48 -11.31
N GLU A 65 10.55 -6.25 -11.06
CA GLU A 65 9.41 -6.99 -11.62
C GLU A 65 8.20 -6.04 -11.66
N ASN A 66 7.61 -5.80 -12.83
CA ASN A 66 6.54 -4.78 -13.02
C ASN A 66 6.90 -3.42 -12.37
N HIS A 67 8.14 -2.97 -12.54
CA HIS A 67 8.66 -1.82 -11.82
C HIS A 67 8.27 -0.49 -12.50
N THR A 68 8.08 0.53 -11.68
CA THR A 68 7.87 1.91 -12.15
C THR A 68 8.51 2.91 -11.20
N SER A 69 8.85 4.08 -11.74
CA SER A 69 9.22 5.27 -10.97
C SER A 69 8.08 6.29 -10.87
N HIS A 70 6.98 6.07 -11.59
CA HIS A 70 5.84 7.00 -11.68
C HIS A 70 4.53 6.24 -11.45
N PRO A 71 4.30 5.72 -10.24
CA PRO A 71 3.06 5.01 -9.92
C PRO A 71 1.86 5.97 -9.88
N GLY A 72 0.69 5.42 -10.17
CA GLY A 72 -0.59 6.09 -9.99
C GLY A 72 -1.12 6.00 -8.55
N ALA A 73 -2.12 6.83 -8.23
CA ALA A 73 -2.83 6.77 -6.96
C ALA A 73 -3.47 5.38 -6.75
N GLY A 74 -3.35 4.83 -5.53
CA GLY A 74 -3.83 3.50 -5.17
C GLY A 74 -2.89 2.36 -5.56
N GLN A 75 -1.79 2.63 -6.26
CA GLN A 75 -0.75 1.63 -6.51
C GLN A 75 0.18 1.52 -5.31
N ILE A 76 0.53 0.28 -4.98
CA ILE A 76 1.46 -0.04 -3.89
C ILE A 76 2.65 -0.78 -4.50
N LEU A 77 3.84 -0.24 -4.24
CA LEU A 77 5.10 -0.74 -4.76
C LEU A 77 5.92 -1.44 -3.67
N PHE A 78 6.67 -2.46 -4.06
CA PHE A 78 7.72 -3.07 -3.24
C PHE A 78 9.08 -2.61 -3.76
N TYR A 79 9.82 -1.84 -2.96
CA TYR A 79 11.19 -1.46 -3.28
C TYR A 79 12.14 -2.48 -2.65
N PRO A 80 12.94 -3.24 -3.44
CA PRO A 80 13.83 -4.28 -2.92
C PRO A 80 15.08 -3.76 -2.21
N GLY A 81 15.29 -2.44 -2.14
CA GLY A 81 16.44 -1.83 -1.49
C GLY A 81 17.64 -1.59 -2.43
N GLY A 82 18.83 -1.47 -1.83
CA GLY A 82 20.12 -1.31 -2.53
C GLY A 82 20.70 0.11 -2.48
N TYR A 83 19.86 1.14 -2.69
CA TYR A 83 20.28 2.55 -2.56
C TYR A 83 19.65 3.26 -1.36
N SER A 84 18.44 2.84 -1.01
CA SER A 84 17.69 3.28 0.16
C SER A 84 17.16 2.03 0.88
N GLU A 85 16.67 2.22 2.10
CA GLU A 85 16.02 1.18 2.89
C GLU A 85 14.92 0.46 2.08
N THR A 86 14.83 -0.86 2.23
CA THR A 86 13.77 -1.69 1.64
C THR A 86 12.42 -1.24 2.19
N GLY A 87 11.38 -1.23 1.34
CA GLY A 87 10.13 -0.61 1.76
C GLY A 87 8.94 -0.87 0.86
N LEU A 88 7.75 -0.62 1.41
CA LEU A 88 6.51 -0.56 0.64
C LEU A 88 6.14 0.90 0.41
N LEU A 89 5.96 1.30 -0.84
CA LEU A 89 5.47 2.63 -1.19
C LEU A 89 3.98 2.56 -1.47
N PHE A 90 3.18 3.32 -0.72
CA PHE A 90 1.74 3.41 -0.87
C PHE A 90 1.39 4.79 -1.44
N CYS A 91 0.93 4.83 -2.69
CA CYS A 91 0.71 6.07 -3.42
C CYS A 91 -0.72 6.57 -3.24
N TYR A 92 -0.89 7.82 -2.81
CA TYR A 92 -2.21 8.44 -2.63
C TYR A 92 -2.51 9.55 -3.65
N GLY A 93 -1.57 9.83 -4.55
CA GLY A 93 -1.69 10.86 -5.58
C GLY A 93 -0.53 10.83 -6.59
N GLY A 94 -0.08 12.00 -7.05
CA GLY A 94 1.04 12.15 -7.98
C GLY A 94 2.40 11.83 -7.34
N VAL A 95 3.11 10.85 -7.90
CA VAL A 95 4.37 10.33 -7.33
C VAL A 95 5.48 10.29 -8.37
N SER A 96 6.68 10.69 -7.95
CA SER A 96 7.94 10.39 -8.63
C SER A 96 8.87 9.72 -7.63
N PHE A 97 9.02 8.40 -7.72
CA PHE A 97 9.74 7.63 -6.72
C PHE A 97 11.24 7.93 -6.74
N ALA A 98 11.78 8.31 -5.58
CA ALA A 98 13.11 8.91 -5.47
C ALA A 98 13.68 8.82 -4.05
N SER A 99 14.99 9.02 -3.93
CA SER A 99 15.72 9.19 -2.68
C SER A 99 16.78 10.29 -2.82
N LYS A 100 17.63 10.45 -1.79
CA LYS A 100 18.83 11.31 -1.87
C LYS A 100 19.77 10.96 -3.03
N MET A 101 19.69 9.73 -3.56
CA MET A 101 20.51 9.25 -4.67
C MET A 101 19.88 9.50 -6.05
N GLY A 102 18.73 10.16 -6.12
CA GLY A 102 17.98 10.41 -7.35
C GLY A 102 16.79 9.47 -7.50
N SER A 103 16.35 9.27 -8.75
CA SER A 103 15.19 8.46 -9.07
C SER A 103 15.40 6.98 -8.71
N LEU A 104 14.36 6.37 -8.16
CA LEU A 104 14.29 4.94 -7.84
C LEU A 104 13.14 4.31 -8.61
N SER A 105 13.18 2.98 -8.76
CA SER A 105 12.04 2.20 -9.26
C SER A 105 11.67 1.14 -8.24
N ALA A 106 10.41 0.75 -8.18
CA ALA A 106 9.92 -0.29 -7.29
C ALA A 106 8.82 -1.11 -7.98
N ASN A 107 8.65 -2.35 -7.54
CA ASN A 107 7.77 -3.34 -8.16
C ASN A 107 6.32 -3.03 -7.83
N HIS A 108 5.50 -2.67 -8.81
CA HIS A 108 4.07 -2.51 -8.60
C HIS A 108 3.42 -3.89 -8.46
N PHE A 109 2.94 -4.21 -7.26
CA PHE A 109 2.47 -5.56 -6.95
C PHE A 109 1.07 -5.61 -6.32
N LEU A 110 0.56 -4.48 -5.84
CA LEU A 110 -0.81 -4.34 -5.32
C LEU A 110 -1.46 -3.08 -5.88
N THR A 111 -2.77 -3.17 -6.14
CA THR A 111 -3.61 -2.04 -6.55
C THR A 111 -4.87 -2.00 -5.68
N ILE A 112 -5.16 -0.83 -5.12
CA ILE A 112 -6.42 -0.59 -4.42
C ILE A 112 -7.58 -0.59 -5.42
N ILE A 113 -8.60 -1.39 -5.13
CA ILE A 113 -9.80 -1.56 -5.95
C ILE A 113 -11.05 -0.97 -5.27
N GLU A 114 -11.05 -0.80 -3.95
CA GLU A 114 -12.15 -0.17 -3.18
C GLU A 114 -11.57 0.67 -2.02
N GLY A 115 -12.22 1.80 -1.69
CA GLY A 115 -11.80 2.74 -0.65
C GLY A 115 -10.90 3.88 -1.14
N ALA A 116 -10.74 4.05 -2.46
CA ALA A 116 -9.86 5.05 -3.06
C ALA A 116 -10.19 6.50 -2.66
N GLU A 117 -11.44 6.79 -2.30
CA GLU A 117 -11.88 8.08 -1.77
C GLU A 117 -11.16 8.50 -0.48
N ASN A 118 -10.60 7.53 0.26
CA ASN A 118 -9.88 7.78 1.51
C ASN A 118 -8.36 7.98 1.32
N LEU A 119 -7.85 7.83 0.09
CA LEU A 119 -6.42 7.93 -0.21
C LEU A 119 -5.82 9.26 0.24
N ARG A 120 -6.41 10.37 -0.22
CA ARG A 120 -5.95 11.72 0.11
C ARG A 120 -5.98 11.96 1.61
N ALA A 121 -7.07 11.56 2.27
CA ALA A 121 -7.27 11.75 3.70
C ALA A 121 -6.22 10.98 4.52
N LEU A 122 -5.88 9.74 4.12
CA LEU A 122 -4.78 8.99 4.72
C LEU A 122 -3.43 9.70 4.54
N GLY A 123 -3.13 10.13 3.30
CA GLY A 123 -1.88 10.84 3.00
C GLY A 123 -1.68 12.09 3.85
N GLU A 124 -2.72 12.93 3.92
CA GLU A 124 -2.72 14.15 4.74
C GLU A 124 -2.64 13.85 6.24
N LEU A 125 -3.33 12.81 6.71
CA LEU A 125 -3.23 12.37 8.10
C LEU A 125 -1.79 12.02 8.46
N VAL A 126 -1.13 11.18 7.66
CA VAL A 126 0.26 10.77 7.91
C VAL A 126 1.21 11.96 7.79
N LEU A 127 1.00 12.86 6.83
CA LEU A 127 1.81 14.06 6.63
C LEU A 127 1.76 14.98 7.86
N TRP A 128 0.56 15.28 8.36
CA TRP A 128 0.36 16.30 9.39
C TRP A 128 0.38 15.74 10.82
N LYS A 129 0.06 14.46 11.00
CA LYS A 129 -0.04 13.81 12.32
C LYS A 129 1.03 12.74 12.55
N GLY A 130 1.89 12.49 11.57
CA GLY A 130 2.98 11.54 11.68
C GLY A 130 2.53 10.09 11.50
N ALA A 131 3.38 9.17 11.94
CA ALA A 131 3.23 7.73 11.74
C ALA A 131 1.83 7.21 12.11
N GLN A 132 1.26 6.36 11.27
CA GLN A 132 -0.01 5.67 11.51
C GLN A 132 0.20 4.15 11.46
N ASP A 133 -0.54 3.40 12.26
CA ASP A 133 -0.53 1.94 12.18
C ASP A 133 -1.01 1.47 10.81
N ILE A 134 -0.36 0.45 10.27
CA ILE A 134 -0.81 -0.26 9.06
C ILE A 134 -0.81 -1.76 9.27
N LEU A 135 -1.87 -2.40 8.76
CA LEU A 135 -2.08 -3.84 8.76
C LEU A 135 -2.50 -4.30 7.37
N PHE A 136 -1.82 -5.32 6.86
CA PHE A 136 -2.18 -6.05 5.66
C PHE A 136 -2.63 -7.46 6.03
N GLU A 137 -3.81 -7.86 5.58
CA GLU A 137 -4.39 -9.19 5.80
C GLU A 137 -4.91 -9.78 4.49
N LEU A 138 -4.89 -11.11 4.37
CA LEU A 138 -5.68 -11.79 3.34
C LEU A 138 -7.16 -11.46 3.55
N ALA A 139 -7.84 -11.07 2.47
CA ALA A 139 -9.25 -10.71 2.51
C ALA A 139 -10.12 -11.90 2.12
N ASP A 140 -10.52 -12.70 3.11
CA ASP A 140 -11.58 -13.70 2.91
C ASP A 140 -12.95 -13.04 2.67
N ASP A 141 -13.94 -13.86 2.31
CA ASP A 141 -15.29 -13.38 1.99
C ASP A 141 -15.97 -12.68 3.17
N GLU A 142 -15.66 -13.11 4.40
CA GLU A 142 -16.21 -12.52 5.62
C GLU A 142 -15.66 -11.11 5.87
N ARG A 143 -14.33 -10.95 5.79
CA ARG A 143 -13.62 -9.66 5.89
C ARG A 143 -14.08 -8.68 4.82
N ILE A 144 -14.19 -9.12 3.57
CA ILE A 144 -14.69 -8.29 2.47
C ILE A 144 -16.12 -7.83 2.75
N SER A 145 -16.98 -8.73 3.22
CA SER A 145 -18.36 -8.41 3.57
C SER A 145 -18.46 -7.46 4.75
N ALA A 146 -17.60 -7.60 5.76
CA ALA A 146 -17.51 -6.67 6.88
C ALA A 146 -17.04 -5.27 6.44
N PHE A 147 -15.96 -5.20 5.66
CA PHE A 147 -15.44 -3.94 5.08
C PHE A 147 -16.54 -3.18 4.34
N ARG A 148 -17.23 -3.83 3.38
CA ARG A 148 -18.27 -3.18 2.58
C ARG A 148 -19.49 -2.73 3.39
N ARG A 149 -19.89 -3.49 4.42
CA ARG A 149 -20.96 -3.08 5.36
C ARG A 149 -20.58 -1.81 6.14
N ASN A 150 -19.34 -1.74 6.61
CA ASN A 150 -18.84 -0.58 7.35
C ASN A 150 -18.80 0.66 6.45
N SER A 151 -18.28 0.54 5.23
CA SER A 151 -18.23 1.65 4.26
C SER A 151 -19.62 2.20 3.93
N GLN A 152 -20.63 1.34 3.76
CA GLN A 152 -22.01 1.77 3.54
C GLN A 152 -22.60 2.50 4.75
N THR A 153 -22.27 2.07 5.96
CA THR A 153 -22.74 2.72 7.20
C THR A 153 -22.18 4.12 7.32
N ILE A 154 -20.88 4.28 7.09
CA ILE A 154 -20.19 5.58 7.13
C ILE A 154 -20.77 6.53 6.07
N GLN A 155 -20.97 6.05 4.84
CA GLN A 155 -21.51 6.87 3.75
C GLN A 155 -22.97 7.30 3.97
N LYS A 156 -23.77 6.51 4.70
CA LYS A 156 -25.12 6.91 5.12
C LYS A 156 -25.07 7.97 6.22
N ALA A 157 -24.17 7.82 7.18
CA ALA A 157 -24.01 8.78 8.28
C ALA A 157 -23.52 10.17 7.79
N SER A 158 -22.67 10.21 6.75
CA SER A 158 -22.15 11.47 6.20
C SER A 158 -23.14 12.25 5.32
N LYS A 159 -24.34 11.71 5.07
CA LYS A 159 -25.40 12.33 4.24
C LYS A 159 -26.57 12.89 5.05
N LEU A 160 -26.53 12.74 6.37
CA LEU A 160 -27.47 13.32 7.34
C LEU A 160 -26.86 14.58 7.96
#